data_AF-A0A949YGQ6-F1
#
_entry.id   AF-A0A949YGQ6-F1
#
_cell.length_a   1.000
_cell.length_b   1.000
_cell.length_c   1.000
_cell.angle_alpha   90.00
_cell.angle_beta   90.00
_cell.angle_gamma   90.00
#
_symmetry.space_group_name_H-M   'P 1'
#
loop_
_entity.id
_entity.type
_entity.pdbx_description
1 polymer ?
#
loop_
_entity_poly.entity_id
_entity_poly.type
_entity_poly.pdbx_seq_one_letter_code
_entity_poly.pdbx_strand_id
1 'polypeptide(L)'
;MTLRPPDWPKLVAGLLCLHAWAIAAAGETADPSPRSTSFTLEPGQSRPCLLGDLKAGQTLSLLLSLEQASPGPGDCVTAELAGPGIKPIRKEMYAGDPDWYLTFRPASDGRVAVTLIRGNNSGRASLSVRVQWRQLPLAESERVAIEAEPNDRWQEANPLQLGRDVYGTADDADYLANTKEGKCGLDWFRFEVEGAEPILVYFQLDLLDRDVSANLRVYTVDHRSAGTTLYLTGKDPMEIVHDRERERYSKHISRAFTRGTYYLEVNANHPDYILRTRVLPVPPYNEPALAVEAGIHYIMNVGDAWFAQVPRAGNIFIRSDNIHDTGTRCTACHASSFATEANLAAHRNGYPIRSKSDFQYVIDRIANSMTPLYGDDGLYWQRFIATPLEAQGEQGGILADFEREVSGRQSPIVERFGPFLKAAWESRRDLPPDELNAVIPLDSKFGFAWRDWRVLTEIAQRTGDAAYSLAAANIARILGER
;
A
#
# COMPACT_ATOMS: atom_id res chain seq x y z
N MET A 1 -15.06 14.54 -12.40
CA MET A 1 -14.64 13.46 -13.31
C MET A 1 -15.33 12.20 -12.83
N THR A 2 -16.33 11.70 -13.55
CA THR A 2 -17.03 10.46 -13.19
C THR A 2 -16.09 9.29 -13.44
N LEU A 3 -15.57 8.70 -12.36
CA LEU A 3 -14.73 7.51 -12.42
C LEU A 3 -15.57 6.36 -12.99
N ARG A 4 -15.17 5.86 -14.16
CA ARG A 4 -15.66 4.55 -14.62
C ARG A 4 -15.12 3.49 -13.65
N PRO A 5 -15.92 2.49 -13.26
CA PRO A 5 -15.40 1.37 -12.49
C PRO A 5 -14.25 0.71 -13.27
N PRO A 6 -13.21 0.21 -12.57
CA PRO A 6 -12.07 -0.43 -13.21
C PRO A 6 -12.54 -1.66 -14.00
N ASP A 7 -11.99 -1.79 -15.20
CA ASP A 7 -12.22 -2.92 -16.10
C ASP A 7 -11.39 -4.10 -15.58
N TRP A 8 -11.92 -4.80 -14.56
CA TRP A 8 -11.31 -5.92 -13.83
C TRP A 8 -10.60 -6.99 -14.70
N PRO A 9 -11.11 -7.34 -15.91
CA PRO A 9 -10.42 -8.27 -16.81
C PRO A 9 -9.02 -7.80 -17.25
N LYS A 10 -8.75 -6.48 -17.25
CA LYS A 10 -7.44 -5.92 -17.63
C LYS A 10 -6.42 -5.94 -16.50
N LEU A 11 -6.87 -5.90 -15.24
CA LEU A 11 -6.01 -6.08 -14.06
C LEU A 11 -5.55 -7.54 -13.94
N VAL A 12 -6.46 -8.50 -14.17
CA VAL A 12 -6.12 -9.93 -14.25
C VAL A 12 -5.17 -10.21 -15.42
N ALA A 13 -5.36 -9.56 -16.57
CA ALA A 13 -4.42 -9.64 -17.69
C ALA A 13 -3.03 -9.04 -17.35
N GLY A 14 -2.97 -7.97 -16.56
CA GLY A 14 -1.72 -7.37 -16.07
C GLY A 14 -0.93 -8.31 -15.14
N LEU A 15 -1.62 -8.99 -14.21
CA LEU A 15 -1.05 -10.03 -13.35
C LEU A 15 -0.57 -11.24 -14.16
N LEU A 16 -1.33 -11.65 -15.18
CA LEU A 16 -0.92 -12.71 -16.11
C LEU A 16 0.31 -12.34 -16.96
N CYS A 17 0.46 -11.07 -17.35
CA CYS A 17 1.61 -10.58 -18.13
C CYS A 17 2.90 -10.45 -17.29
N LEU A 18 2.81 -10.07 -16.02
CA LEU A 18 3.97 -10.07 -15.11
C LEU A 18 4.45 -11.50 -14.79
N HIS A 19 3.53 -12.48 -14.77
CA HIS A 19 3.86 -13.91 -14.64
C HIS A 19 4.49 -14.50 -15.91
N ALA A 20 4.24 -13.92 -17.09
CA ALA A 20 4.78 -14.43 -18.36
C ALA A 20 6.29 -14.22 -18.53
N TRP A 21 6.89 -13.22 -17.85
CA TRP A 21 8.32 -12.96 -17.95
C TRP A 21 9.19 -13.96 -17.15
N ALA A 22 8.65 -14.59 -16.11
CA ALA A 22 9.36 -15.64 -15.36
C ALA A 22 9.33 -17.01 -16.08
N ILE A 23 8.37 -17.24 -16.98
CA ILE A 23 8.08 -18.55 -17.59
C ILE A 23 9.04 -18.94 -18.74
N ALA A 24 9.80 -18.00 -19.30
CA ALA A 24 10.57 -18.26 -20.52
C ALA A 24 11.85 -19.13 -20.36
N ALA A 25 12.18 -19.63 -19.16
CA ALA A 25 13.49 -20.22 -18.87
C ALA A 25 13.52 -21.71 -18.45
N ALA A 26 12.40 -22.43 -18.30
CA ALA A 26 12.43 -23.79 -17.76
C ALA A 26 11.78 -24.83 -18.68
N GLY A 27 12.56 -25.84 -19.07
CA GLY A 27 12.13 -26.97 -19.88
C GLY A 27 11.38 -28.06 -19.09
N GLU A 28 10.43 -28.67 -19.82
CA GLU A 28 9.76 -29.97 -19.65
C GLU A 28 8.67 -30.24 -18.58
N THR A 29 7.46 -30.47 -19.13
CA THR A 29 6.43 -31.50 -18.77
C THR A 29 5.41 -31.27 -17.64
N ALA A 30 4.92 -30.04 -17.47
CA ALA A 30 3.54 -29.84 -16.99
C ALA A 30 2.81 -29.00 -18.05
N ASP A 31 1.62 -29.39 -18.50
CA ASP A 31 0.80 -28.55 -19.38
C ASP A 31 0.47 -27.26 -18.61
N PRO A 32 1.07 -26.11 -18.97
CA PRO A 32 0.93 -24.86 -18.21
C PRO A 32 -0.36 -24.12 -18.58
N SER A 33 -1.16 -24.69 -19.47
CA SER A 33 -2.38 -24.06 -19.98
C SER A 33 -3.39 -23.90 -18.85
N PRO A 34 -3.98 -22.70 -18.66
CA PRO A 34 -5.03 -22.51 -17.68
C PRO A 34 -6.22 -23.41 -18.02
N ARG A 35 -6.60 -24.26 -17.07
CA ARG A 35 -7.82 -25.04 -17.12
C ARG A 35 -8.96 -24.17 -16.62
N SER A 36 -10.13 -24.31 -17.22
CA SER A 36 -11.31 -23.52 -16.88
C SER A 36 -12.55 -24.38 -17.04
N THR A 37 -13.48 -24.29 -16.08
CA THR A 37 -14.83 -24.84 -16.22
C THR A 37 -15.84 -23.89 -15.59
N SER A 38 -17.06 -23.86 -16.11
CA SER A 38 -18.17 -23.10 -15.51
C SER A 38 -19.22 -24.06 -14.95
N PHE A 39 -19.79 -23.69 -13.81
CA PHE A 39 -20.88 -24.41 -13.16
C PHE A 39 -22.07 -23.48 -12.99
N THR A 40 -23.26 -23.98 -13.30
CA THR A 40 -24.52 -23.34 -12.95
C THR A 40 -25.08 -24.02 -11.70
N LEU A 41 -25.37 -23.21 -10.67
CA LEU A 41 -25.79 -23.63 -9.34
C LEU A 41 -27.22 -23.18 -9.06
N GLU A 42 -28.12 -24.14 -8.88
CA GLU A 42 -29.46 -23.90 -8.33
C GLU A 42 -29.40 -23.67 -6.80
N PRO A 43 -30.39 -23.00 -6.18
CA PRO A 43 -30.46 -22.86 -4.74
C PRO A 43 -30.37 -24.22 -4.02
N GLY A 44 -29.50 -24.31 -3.00
CA GLY A 44 -29.25 -25.55 -2.25
C GLY A 44 -28.32 -26.56 -2.93
N GLN A 45 -27.81 -26.25 -4.13
CA GLN A 45 -26.94 -27.17 -4.85
C GLN A 45 -25.50 -27.11 -4.34
N SER A 46 -24.84 -28.27 -4.33
CA SER A 46 -23.40 -28.41 -4.14
C SER A 46 -22.78 -29.10 -5.36
N ARG A 47 -21.64 -28.58 -5.84
CA ARG A 47 -20.90 -29.12 -6.99
C ARG A 47 -19.40 -29.18 -6.70
N PRO A 48 -18.79 -30.37 -6.71
CA PRO A 48 -17.34 -30.49 -6.65
C PRO A 48 -16.70 -30.27 -8.03
N CYS A 49 -15.54 -29.62 -8.04
CA CYS A 49 -14.65 -29.48 -9.18
C CYS A 49 -13.29 -30.08 -8.82
N LEU A 50 -12.89 -31.14 -9.53
CA LEU A 50 -11.60 -31.79 -9.34
C LEU A 50 -10.50 -30.96 -10.03
N LEU A 51 -9.52 -30.49 -9.26
CA LEU A 51 -8.41 -29.71 -9.80
C LEU A 51 -7.25 -30.61 -10.27
N GLY A 52 -7.18 -31.84 -9.72
CA GLY A 52 -6.22 -32.89 -10.08
C GLY A 52 -5.53 -33.48 -8.86
N ASP A 53 -4.53 -34.32 -9.10
CA ASP A 53 -3.60 -34.77 -8.07
C ASP A 53 -2.35 -33.88 -8.10
N LEU A 54 -1.99 -33.28 -6.97
CA LEU A 54 -0.80 -32.44 -6.81
C LEU A 54 0.26 -33.15 -5.97
N LYS A 55 1.54 -32.90 -6.31
CA LYS A 55 2.68 -33.33 -5.51
C LYS A 55 3.02 -32.31 -4.43
N ALA A 56 3.59 -32.79 -3.33
CA ALA A 56 4.09 -31.94 -2.27
C ALA A 56 5.02 -30.84 -2.83
N GLY A 57 4.75 -29.59 -2.43
CA GLY A 57 5.52 -28.42 -2.87
C GLY A 57 5.17 -27.87 -4.26
N GLN A 58 4.38 -28.55 -5.09
CA GLN A 58 3.89 -27.97 -6.34
C GLN A 58 2.90 -26.84 -6.04
N THR A 59 3.05 -25.70 -6.73
CA THR A 59 2.17 -24.54 -6.51
C THR A 59 1.08 -24.51 -7.58
N LEU A 60 -0.16 -24.42 -7.13
CA LEU A 60 -1.35 -24.20 -7.95
C LEU A 60 -1.80 -22.75 -7.80
N SER A 61 -2.21 -22.12 -8.89
CA SER A 61 -3.01 -20.89 -8.83
C SER A 61 -4.47 -21.24 -9.12
N LEU A 62 -5.38 -20.68 -8.32
CA LEU A 62 -6.82 -20.89 -8.40
C LEU A 62 -7.52 -19.53 -8.44
N LEU A 63 -8.45 -19.36 -9.39
CA LEU A 63 -9.35 -18.22 -9.48
C LEU A 63 -10.78 -18.74 -9.64
N LEU A 64 -11.67 -18.35 -8.74
CA LEU A 64 -13.11 -18.53 -8.90
C LEU A 64 -13.74 -17.16 -9.16
N SER A 65 -14.76 -17.12 -10.02
CA SER A 65 -15.46 -15.89 -10.35
C SER A 65 -16.95 -16.14 -10.51
N LEU A 66 -17.78 -15.32 -9.89
CA LEU A 66 -19.20 -15.22 -10.22
C LEU A 66 -19.34 -14.58 -11.61
N GLU A 67 -19.91 -15.32 -12.57
CA GLU A 67 -20.03 -14.84 -13.96
C GLU A 67 -21.21 -13.86 -14.15
N GLN A 68 -22.05 -13.69 -13.13
CA GLN A 68 -23.15 -12.74 -13.15
C GLN A 68 -22.70 -11.39 -12.64
N ALA A 69 -22.94 -10.35 -13.45
CA ALA A 69 -22.55 -8.98 -13.12
C ALA A 69 -23.23 -8.41 -11.87
N SER A 70 -24.36 -8.99 -11.43
CA SER A 70 -25.07 -8.56 -10.21
C SER A 70 -25.96 -9.69 -9.67
N PRO A 71 -25.41 -10.58 -8.82
CA PRO A 71 -26.22 -11.48 -8.00
C PRO A 71 -27.28 -10.67 -7.22
N GLY A 72 -28.44 -11.28 -6.95
CA GLY A 72 -29.49 -10.62 -6.18
C GLY A 72 -29.05 -10.36 -4.73
N PRO A 73 -29.73 -9.46 -3.99
CA PRO A 73 -29.46 -9.26 -2.57
C PRO A 73 -29.60 -10.60 -1.80
N GLY A 74 -28.53 -11.04 -1.14
CA GLY A 74 -28.48 -12.31 -0.41
C GLY A 74 -28.11 -13.55 -1.26
N ASP A 75 -27.82 -13.37 -2.56
CA ASP A 75 -27.19 -14.41 -3.35
C ASP A 75 -25.71 -14.55 -2.98
N CYS A 76 -25.32 -15.77 -2.59
CA CYS A 76 -23.95 -16.12 -2.28
C CYS A 76 -23.61 -17.54 -2.73
N VAL A 77 -22.33 -17.77 -2.98
CA VAL A 77 -21.75 -19.10 -3.19
C VAL A 77 -20.58 -19.25 -2.24
N THR A 78 -20.63 -20.25 -1.37
CA THR A 78 -19.47 -20.67 -0.59
C THR A 78 -18.61 -21.58 -1.44
N ALA A 79 -17.34 -21.22 -1.60
CA ALA A 79 -16.34 -22.10 -2.20
C ALA A 79 -15.45 -22.68 -1.09
N GLU A 80 -15.18 -23.98 -1.18
CA GLU A 80 -14.37 -24.71 -0.21
C GLU A 80 -13.26 -25.48 -0.92
N LEU A 81 -12.01 -25.06 -0.73
CA LEU A 81 -10.83 -25.76 -1.23
C LEU A 81 -10.41 -26.83 -0.23
N ALA A 82 -10.32 -28.07 -0.70
CA ALA A 82 -9.83 -29.20 0.09
C ALA A 82 -8.62 -29.84 -0.60
N GLY A 83 -7.62 -30.19 0.22
CA GLY A 83 -6.38 -30.84 -0.21
C GLY A 83 -5.79 -31.71 0.89
N PRO A 84 -4.72 -32.45 0.58
CA PRO A 84 -4.11 -33.39 1.51
C PRO A 84 -3.47 -32.67 2.71
N GLY A 85 -3.85 -33.09 3.92
CA GLY A 85 -3.22 -32.63 5.17
C GLY A 85 -3.61 -31.23 5.63
N ILE A 86 -4.59 -30.59 4.99
CA ILE A 86 -5.00 -29.22 5.32
C ILE A 86 -6.44 -29.17 5.86
N LYS A 87 -6.72 -28.15 6.67
CA LYS A 87 -8.12 -27.77 6.92
C LYS A 87 -8.67 -27.11 5.65
N PRO A 88 -9.93 -27.36 5.27
CA PRO A 88 -10.48 -26.71 4.09
C PRO A 88 -10.50 -25.19 4.24
N ILE A 89 -10.00 -24.51 3.22
CA ILE A 89 -10.01 -23.05 3.11
C ILE A 89 -11.33 -22.65 2.46
N ARG A 90 -11.97 -21.59 2.93
CA ARG A 90 -13.35 -21.26 2.55
C ARG A 90 -13.52 -19.76 2.34
N LYS A 91 -14.17 -19.38 1.24
CA LYS A 91 -14.64 -18.02 0.99
C LYS A 91 -16.12 -18.02 0.59
N GLU A 92 -16.84 -16.99 1.00
CA GLU A 92 -18.18 -16.70 0.51
C GLU A 92 -18.09 -15.62 -0.59
N MET A 93 -18.48 -15.97 -1.81
CA MET A 93 -18.51 -15.05 -2.95
C MET A 93 -19.93 -14.50 -3.14
N TYR A 94 -20.04 -13.19 -3.34
CA TYR A 94 -21.30 -12.45 -3.54
C TYR A 94 -21.09 -11.19 -4.37
N ALA A 95 -22.12 -10.36 -4.55
CA ALA A 95 -22.05 -9.18 -5.43
C ALA A 95 -20.95 -8.16 -5.07
N GLY A 96 -20.55 -8.07 -3.79
CA GLY A 96 -19.51 -7.15 -3.31
C GLY A 96 -18.11 -7.77 -3.28
N ASP A 97 -18.02 -9.09 -3.44
CA ASP A 97 -16.79 -9.87 -3.43
C ASP A 97 -16.98 -11.09 -4.35
N PRO A 98 -17.00 -10.89 -5.68
CA PRO A 98 -17.45 -11.90 -6.64
C PRO A 98 -16.37 -12.91 -7.01
N ASP A 99 -15.12 -12.66 -6.61
CA ASP A 99 -13.96 -13.44 -7.00
C ASP A 99 -13.30 -14.07 -5.78
N TRP A 100 -12.59 -15.18 -6.00
CA TRP A 100 -11.66 -15.75 -5.03
C TRP A 100 -10.40 -16.20 -5.73
N TYR A 101 -9.30 -15.51 -5.46
CA TYR A 101 -7.97 -15.85 -5.92
C TYR A 101 -7.12 -16.38 -4.77
N LEU A 102 -6.41 -17.48 -5.00
CA LEU A 102 -5.34 -17.89 -4.09
C LEU A 102 -4.27 -18.70 -4.82
N THR A 103 -3.13 -18.85 -4.17
CA THR A 103 -2.14 -19.86 -4.55
C THR A 103 -2.03 -20.92 -3.47
N PHE A 104 -1.93 -22.18 -3.88
CA PHE A 104 -2.01 -23.33 -2.99
C PHE A 104 -0.80 -24.24 -3.19
N ARG A 105 -0.16 -24.65 -2.10
CA ARG A 105 1.03 -25.49 -2.11
C ARG A 105 0.89 -26.58 -1.04
N PRO A 106 0.46 -27.81 -1.40
CA PRO A 106 0.26 -28.86 -0.42
C PRO A 106 1.58 -29.38 0.16
N ALA A 107 1.56 -29.74 1.45
CA ALA A 107 2.70 -30.34 2.14
C ALA A 107 2.87 -31.85 1.86
N SER A 108 1.83 -32.50 1.32
CA SER A 108 1.86 -33.92 0.96
C SER A 108 1.18 -34.17 -0.38
N ASP A 109 1.54 -35.28 -1.02
CA ASP A 109 0.91 -35.70 -2.28
C ASP A 109 -0.57 -36.01 -2.08
N GLY A 110 -1.42 -35.59 -3.02
CA GLY A 110 -2.81 -35.98 -2.97
C GLY A 110 -3.73 -35.19 -3.89
N ARG A 111 -5.00 -35.56 -3.79
CA ARG A 111 -6.07 -35.00 -4.60
C ARG A 111 -6.50 -33.64 -4.07
N VAL A 112 -6.71 -32.69 -4.99
CA VAL A 112 -7.19 -31.35 -4.69
C VAL A 112 -8.50 -31.08 -5.43
N ALA A 113 -9.47 -30.54 -4.72
CA ALA A 113 -10.77 -30.20 -5.26
C ALA A 113 -11.32 -28.93 -4.60
N VAL A 114 -12.12 -28.18 -5.36
CA VAL A 114 -12.94 -27.10 -4.82
C VAL A 114 -14.41 -27.50 -4.87
N THR A 115 -15.14 -27.29 -3.79
CA THR A 115 -16.58 -27.53 -3.72
C THR A 115 -17.32 -26.20 -3.72
N LEU A 116 -18.20 -26.02 -4.69
CA LEU A 116 -19.08 -24.85 -4.78
C LEU A 116 -20.41 -25.18 -4.12
N ILE A 117 -20.86 -24.35 -3.18
CA ILE A 117 -22.06 -24.59 -2.38
C ILE A 117 -22.92 -23.34 -2.45
N ARG A 118 -24.16 -23.50 -2.92
CA ARG A 118 -25.14 -22.42 -2.93
C ARG A 118 -26.14 -22.57 -1.79
N GLY A 119 -26.36 -21.50 -1.04
CA GLY A 119 -27.32 -21.48 0.07
C GLY A 119 -28.77 -21.69 -0.38
N ASN A 120 -29.60 -22.20 0.54
CA ASN A 120 -31.06 -22.36 0.32
C ASN A 120 -31.83 -21.03 0.41
N ASN A 121 -31.27 -20.04 1.12
CA ASN A 121 -31.92 -18.76 1.38
C ASN A 121 -31.59 -17.70 0.30
N SER A 122 -30.84 -18.09 -0.72
CA SER A 122 -30.44 -17.25 -1.85
C SER A 122 -31.62 -17.03 -2.82
N GLY A 123 -31.49 -16.06 -3.72
CA GLY A 123 -32.49 -15.75 -4.74
C GLY A 123 -32.87 -16.97 -5.59
N ARG A 124 -34.05 -16.95 -6.22
CA ARG A 124 -34.57 -18.10 -6.99
C ARG A 124 -33.81 -18.38 -8.30
N ALA A 125 -33.04 -17.42 -8.82
CA ALA A 125 -32.37 -17.55 -10.11
C ALA A 125 -31.05 -18.31 -9.95
N SER A 126 -30.71 -19.25 -10.86
CA SER A 126 -29.42 -19.97 -10.84
C SER A 126 -28.20 -19.03 -10.82
N LEU A 127 -27.08 -19.40 -10.18
CA LEU A 127 -25.82 -18.65 -10.22
C LEU A 127 -24.78 -19.36 -11.06
N SER A 128 -24.01 -18.63 -11.88
CA SER A 128 -22.92 -19.23 -12.66
C SER A 128 -21.56 -18.87 -12.07
N VAL A 129 -20.71 -19.87 -11.88
CA VAL A 129 -19.38 -19.74 -11.30
C VAL A 129 -18.35 -20.34 -12.24
N ARG A 130 -17.36 -19.54 -12.61
CA ARG A 130 -16.18 -20.01 -13.33
C ARG A 130 -15.12 -20.45 -12.33
N VAL A 131 -14.51 -21.61 -12.57
CA VAL A 131 -13.35 -22.11 -11.83
C VAL A 131 -12.19 -22.19 -12.81
N GLN A 132 -11.13 -21.44 -12.56
CA GLN A 132 -9.91 -21.44 -13.36
C GLN A 132 -8.72 -21.85 -12.49
N TRP A 133 -7.88 -22.76 -12.99
CA TRP A 133 -6.69 -23.17 -12.27
C TRP A 133 -5.55 -23.54 -13.20
N ARG A 134 -4.34 -23.39 -12.70
CA ARG A 134 -3.12 -23.82 -13.40
C ARG A 134 -2.04 -24.18 -12.40
N GLN A 135 -1.22 -25.15 -12.78
CA GLN A 135 0.03 -25.38 -12.06
C GLN A 135 1.03 -24.29 -12.46
N LEU A 136 1.69 -23.70 -11.47
CA LEU A 136 2.76 -22.74 -11.70
C LEU A 136 4.09 -23.49 -11.78
N PRO A 137 4.81 -23.43 -12.92
CA PRO A 137 6.10 -24.10 -13.08
C PRO A 137 7.23 -23.30 -12.40
N LEU A 138 7.17 -23.18 -11.07
CA LEU A 138 8.13 -22.41 -10.29
C LEU A 138 9.35 -23.24 -9.93
N ALA A 139 10.54 -22.71 -10.26
CA ALA A 139 11.79 -23.22 -9.71
C ALA A 139 11.79 -23.05 -8.17
N GLU A 140 12.58 -23.85 -7.45
CA GLU A 140 12.66 -23.76 -5.99
C GLU A 140 13.00 -22.36 -5.51
N SER A 141 13.94 -21.70 -6.19
CA SER A 141 14.31 -20.31 -5.92
C SER A 141 13.18 -19.32 -6.19
N GLU A 142 12.16 -19.64 -6.98
CA GLU A 142 11.05 -18.73 -7.28
C GLU A 142 9.88 -18.89 -6.31
N ARG A 143 9.78 -20.05 -5.65
CA ARG A 143 8.69 -20.33 -4.70
C ARG A 143 8.68 -19.41 -3.50
N VAL A 144 9.84 -18.91 -3.07
CA VAL A 144 9.95 -17.93 -1.97
C VAL A 144 9.43 -16.54 -2.34
N ALA A 145 9.17 -16.29 -3.63
CA ALA A 145 8.62 -15.02 -4.11
C ALA A 145 7.10 -15.03 -4.19
N ILE A 146 6.46 -16.20 -4.05
CA ILE A 146 5.01 -16.37 -4.12
C ILE A 146 4.58 -17.00 -2.80
N GLU A 147 3.81 -16.25 -2.03
CA GLU A 147 3.04 -16.78 -0.89
C GLU A 147 2.21 -17.99 -1.35
N ALA A 148 1.88 -18.93 -0.46
CA ALA A 148 0.98 -20.01 -0.83
C ALA A 148 0.36 -20.65 0.41
N GLU A 149 -0.93 -20.91 0.28
CA GLU A 149 -1.73 -21.57 1.30
C GLU A 149 -1.44 -23.08 1.40
N PRO A 150 -1.57 -23.68 2.61
CA PRO A 150 -1.93 -23.03 3.87
C PRO A 150 -0.73 -22.29 4.49
N ASN A 151 -0.96 -21.10 5.05
CA ASN A 151 0.05 -20.38 5.84
C ASN A 151 -0.52 -19.56 7.02
N ASP A 152 -1.78 -19.79 7.39
CA ASP A 152 -2.57 -19.09 8.43
C ASP A 152 -1.97 -19.06 9.87
N ARG A 153 -0.88 -19.78 10.10
CA ARG A 153 -0.23 -19.89 11.41
C ARG A 153 1.27 -20.12 11.27
N TRP A 154 2.01 -19.72 12.30
CA TRP A 154 3.47 -19.77 12.32
C TRP A 154 4.07 -21.17 12.03
N GLN A 155 3.37 -22.26 12.35
CA GLN A 155 3.85 -23.62 12.05
C GLN A 155 3.77 -23.97 10.56
N GLU A 156 2.92 -23.28 9.80
CA GLU A 156 2.70 -23.46 8.35
C GLU A 156 3.34 -22.33 7.55
N ALA A 157 4.15 -21.48 8.22
CA ALA A 157 4.71 -20.29 7.64
C ALA A 157 5.48 -20.56 6.35
N ASN A 158 5.23 -19.74 5.33
CA ASN A 158 5.97 -19.77 4.08
C ASN A 158 7.43 -19.34 4.31
N PRO A 159 8.40 -19.89 3.56
CA PRO A 159 9.77 -19.41 3.61
C PRO A 159 9.86 -17.99 3.06
N LEU A 160 10.53 -17.10 3.79
CA LEU A 160 10.82 -15.73 3.38
C LEU A 160 12.32 -15.53 3.21
N GLN A 161 12.71 -15.05 2.03
CA GLN A 161 14.06 -14.60 1.75
C GLN A 161 14.11 -13.07 1.90
N LEU A 162 14.83 -12.57 2.89
CA LEU A 162 15.01 -11.13 3.08
C LEU A 162 15.73 -10.50 1.89
N GLY A 163 15.32 -9.30 1.50
CA GLY A 163 15.81 -8.60 0.31
C GLY A 163 15.07 -8.97 -0.99
N ARG A 164 14.08 -9.86 -0.91
CA ARG A 164 13.27 -10.29 -2.04
C ARG A 164 11.80 -9.91 -1.84
N ASP A 165 11.17 -9.46 -2.91
CA ASP A 165 9.74 -9.18 -2.94
C ASP A 165 8.94 -10.50 -2.91
N VAL A 166 7.87 -10.52 -2.12
CA VAL A 166 6.89 -11.60 -2.09
C VAL A 166 5.56 -11.07 -2.59
N TYR A 167 4.95 -11.78 -3.56
CA TYR A 167 3.60 -11.54 -4.03
C TYR A 167 2.67 -12.48 -3.29
N GLY A 168 1.66 -11.93 -2.62
CA GLY A 168 0.70 -12.72 -1.86
C GLY A 168 -0.73 -12.20 -1.96
N THR A 169 -1.63 -12.95 -1.35
CA THR A 169 -3.07 -12.72 -1.33
C THR A 169 -3.64 -13.07 0.04
N ALA A 170 -4.52 -12.22 0.56
CA ALA A 170 -5.36 -12.53 1.72
C ALA A 170 -6.83 -12.58 1.30
N ASP A 171 -7.09 -13.05 0.08
CA ASP A 171 -8.43 -13.08 -0.53
C ASP A 171 -9.30 -14.24 0.00
N ASP A 172 -8.77 -15.05 0.91
CA ASP A 172 -9.55 -15.96 1.76
C ASP A 172 -10.34 -15.20 2.84
N ALA A 173 -10.01 -13.93 3.10
CA ALA A 173 -10.82 -12.99 3.85
C ALA A 173 -11.87 -12.28 2.96
N ASP A 174 -12.99 -11.87 3.56
CA ASP A 174 -14.04 -11.12 2.85
C ASP A 174 -13.54 -9.71 2.46
N TYR A 175 -13.59 -9.37 1.17
CA TYR A 175 -13.06 -8.11 0.68
C TYR A 175 -13.82 -6.89 1.22
N LEU A 176 -15.16 -6.94 1.26
CA LEU A 176 -16.00 -5.76 1.49
C LEU A 176 -16.32 -5.55 2.97
N ALA A 177 -16.64 -6.61 3.69
CA ALA A 177 -17.21 -6.62 5.04
C ALA A 177 -16.55 -7.64 5.97
N ASN A 178 -15.20 -7.69 6.00
CA ASN A 178 -14.44 -8.55 6.89
C ASN A 178 -14.70 -8.29 8.39
N THR A 179 -15.73 -8.92 8.95
CA THR A 179 -16.06 -8.85 10.39
C THR A 179 -15.08 -9.62 11.27
N LYS A 180 -14.13 -10.36 10.68
CA LYS A 180 -13.11 -11.18 11.36
C LYS A 180 -11.70 -10.62 11.15
N GLU A 181 -11.57 -9.35 10.81
CA GLU A 181 -10.30 -8.63 10.70
C GLU A 181 -9.36 -8.98 11.87
N GLY A 182 -8.09 -9.25 11.55
CA GLY A 182 -7.07 -9.69 12.50
C GLY A 182 -7.17 -11.14 12.97
N LYS A 183 -8.09 -11.94 12.41
CA LYS A 183 -8.32 -13.35 12.79
C LYS A 183 -8.43 -14.33 11.61
N CYS A 184 -8.47 -13.85 10.38
CA CYS A 184 -8.48 -14.64 9.14
C CYS A 184 -7.67 -13.92 8.05
N GLY A 185 -7.24 -14.64 7.01
CA GLY A 185 -6.34 -14.12 5.98
C GLY A 185 -5.01 -13.64 6.54
N LEU A 186 -4.45 -14.42 7.48
CA LEU A 186 -3.19 -14.09 8.15
C LEU A 186 -2.06 -14.87 7.49
N ASP A 187 -1.22 -14.20 6.72
CA ASP A 187 -0.07 -14.88 6.12
C ASP A 187 1.11 -14.92 7.09
N TRP A 188 1.60 -16.13 7.38
CA TRP A 188 2.83 -16.29 8.15
C TRP A 188 4.02 -16.60 7.25
N PHE A 189 5.13 -15.94 7.56
CA PHE A 189 6.41 -16.13 6.92
C PHE A 189 7.49 -16.47 7.94
N ARG A 190 8.43 -17.35 7.57
CA ARG A 190 9.59 -17.74 8.38
C ARG A 190 10.87 -17.35 7.66
N PHE A 191 11.78 -16.70 8.36
CA PHE A 191 13.11 -16.36 7.83
C PHE A 191 14.20 -16.61 8.85
N GLU A 192 15.42 -16.81 8.35
CA GLU A 192 16.62 -17.01 9.15
C GLU A 192 17.62 -15.91 8.89
N VAL A 193 18.26 -15.45 9.97
CA VAL A 193 19.41 -14.55 9.91
C VAL A 193 20.62 -15.38 10.27
N GLU A 194 21.52 -15.57 9.31
CA GLU A 194 22.70 -16.43 9.49
C GLU A 194 23.96 -15.65 9.90
N GLY A 195 24.04 -14.38 9.47
CA GLY A 195 25.19 -13.50 9.67
C GLY A 195 25.51 -13.24 11.14
N ALA A 196 26.80 -13.08 11.44
CA ALA A 196 27.27 -12.75 12.78
C ALA A 196 26.98 -11.28 13.15
N GLU A 197 27.03 -10.39 12.16
CA GLU A 197 26.73 -8.97 12.34
C GLU A 197 25.22 -8.71 12.35
N PRO A 198 24.74 -7.77 13.17
CA PRO A 198 23.33 -7.41 13.21
C PRO A 198 22.92 -6.70 11.91
N ILE A 199 21.67 -6.93 11.50
CA ILE A 199 21.06 -6.30 10.33
C ILE A 199 19.84 -5.48 10.74
N LEU A 200 19.60 -4.38 10.06
CA LEU A 200 18.36 -3.62 10.09
C LEU A 200 17.50 -4.05 8.90
N VAL A 201 16.25 -4.41 9.16
CA VAL A 201 15.30 -4.76 8.10
C VAL A 201 14.08 -3.85 8.17
N TYR A 202 13.73 -3.31 7.02
CA TYR A 202 12.45 -2.64 6.79
C TYR A 202 11.51 -3.61 6.10
N PHE A 203 10.35 -3.83 6.69
CA PHE A 203 9.23 -4.55 6.10
C PHE A 203 8.19 -3.55 5.65
N GLN A 204 7.63 -3.76 4.46
CA GLN A 204 6.65 -2.87 3.86
C GLN A 204 5.65 -3.68 3.05
N LEU A 205 4.37 -3.32 3.14
CA LEU A 205 3.31 -3.81 2.26
C LEU A 205 2.96 -2.77 1.20
N ASP A 206 3.07 -3.12 -0.07
CA ASP A 206 2.34 -2.43 -1.13
C ASP A 206 0.93 -3.05 -1.21
N LEU A 207 -0.08 -2.18 -1.20
CA LEU A 207 -1.50 -2.54 -1.16
C LEU A 207 -2.25 -1.79 -2.26
N LEU A 208 -3.39 -2.34 -2.72
CA LEU A 208 -4.27 -1.69 -3.71
C LEU A 208 -4.84 -0.37 -3.20
N ASP A 209 -5.39 -0.41 -2.00
CA ASP A 209 -5.96 0.73 -1.31
C ASP A 209 -5.21 0.96 0.01
N ARG A 210 -5.29 2.18 0.53
CA ARG A 210 -4.61 2.58 1.79
C ARG A 210 -5.62 2.89 2.88
N ASP A 211 -6.90 2.75 2.56
CA ASP A 211 -7.98 3.12 3.45
C ASP A 211 -8.32 1.95 4.37
N VAL A 212 -8.02 0.71 3.99
CA VAL A 212 -8.22 -0.46 4.85
C VAL A 212 -7.01 -0.75 5.72
N SER A 213 -7.27 -1.01 7.00
CA SER A 213 -6.24 -1.38 7.98
C SER A 213 -5.45 -2.62 7.54
N ALA A 214 -4.12 -2.54 7.64
CA ALA A 214 -3.20 -3.66 7.43
C ALA A 214 -2.13 -3.67 8.53
N ASN A 215 -1.61 -4.85 8.86
CA ASN A 215 -0.62 -5.00 9.92
C ASN A 215 0.54 -5.92 9.59
N LEU A 216 1.68 -5.63 10.22
CA LEU A 216 2.88 -6.45 10.23
C LEU A 216 3.33 -6.67 11.66
N ARG A 217 3.62 -7.93 12.02
CA ARG A 217 4.17 -8.27 13.33
C ARG A 217 5.30 -9.28 13.19
N VAL A 218 6.39 -9.05 13.92
CA VAL A 218 7.52 -9.99 13.94
C VAL A 218 7.51 -10.75 15.25
N TYR A 219 7.79 -12.03 15.18
CA TYR A 219 7.89 -12.94 16.30
C TYR A 219 9.22 -13.70 16.28
N THR A 220 9.61 -14.19 17.45
CA THR A 220 10.62 -15.22 17.64
C THR A 220 10.00 -16.38 18.42
N VAL A 221 10.59 -17.57 18.35
CA VAL A 221 10.14 -18.71 19.17
C VAL A 221 10.65 -18.53 20.60
N ASP A 222 9.75 -18.69 21.57
CA ASP A 222 10.12 -18.81 22.97
C ASP A 222 10.47 -20.26 23.29
N HIS A 223 11.76 -20.47 23.57
CA HIS A 223 12.31 -21.78 23.90
C HIS A 223 11.70 -22.41 25.17
N ARG A 224 10.97 -21.64 26.00
CA ARG A 224 10.33 -22.13 27.23
C ARG A 224 8.88 -22.58 27.03
N SER A 225 8.14 -21.94 26.13
CA SER A 225 6.70 -22.20 25.93
C SER A 225 6.38 -22.99 24.66
N ALA A 226 7.38 -23.27 23.80
CA ALA A 226 7.19 -23.84 22.47
C ALA A 226 6.23 -23.02 21.58
N GLY A 227 5.95 -21.77 21.96
CA GLY A 227 5.12 -20.81 21.22
C GLY A 227 5.95 -19.67 20.66
N THR A 228 5.27 -18.69 20.06
CA THR A 228 5.89 -17.47 19.54
C THR A 228 5.73 -16.31 20.53
N THR A 229 6.71 -15.41 20.55
CA THR A 229 6.68 -14.15 21.32
C THR A 229 7.00 -12.99 20.41
N LEU A 230 6.31 -11.87 20.62
CA LEU A 230 6.50 -10.66 19.81
C LEU A 230 7.94 -10.14 19.92
N TYR A 231 8.55 -9.88 18.77
CA TYR A 231 9.91 -9.36 18.63
C TYR A 231 9.87 -7.84 18.39
N LEU A 232 10.49 -7.08 19.30
CA LEU A 232 10.41 -5.62 19.33
C LEU A 232 11.77 -4.92 19.17
N THR A 233 12.87 -5.66 19.01
CA THR A 233 14.20 -5.06 18.86
C THR A 233 14.29 -4.25 17.58
N GLY A 234 14.79 -3.01 17.69
CA GLY A 234 14.87 -2.07 16.57
C GLY A 234 13.52 -1.52 16.12
N LYS A 235 12.46 -1.68 16.93
CA LYS A 235 11.15 -1.08 16.68
C LYS A 235 11.24 0.43 16.58
N ASP A 236 10.62 0.96 15.53
CA ASP A 236 10.39 2.39 15.34
C ASP A 236 9.58 3.00 16.51
N PRO A 237 10.07 4.08 17.15
CA PRO A 237 9.29 4.86 18.09
C PRO A 237 7.97 5.39 17.53
N MET A 238 7.89 5.64 16.21
CA MET A 238 6.73 6.13 15.46
C MET A 238 5.75 5.04 15.03
N GLU A 239 6.04 3.76 15.30
CA GLU A 239 5.05 2.68 15.27
C GLU A 239 4.09 2.85 16.47
N ILE A 240 3.38 4.00 16.56
CA ILE A 240 2.58 4.54 17.68
C ILE A 240 1.11 4.11 17.56
N VAL A 241 0.44 3.80 18.69
CA VAL A 241 -1.04 3.78 18.74
C VAL A 241 -1.51 5.21 18.72
N HIS A 242 -2.21 5.65 17.68
CA HIS A 242 -2.92 6.92 17.74
C HIS A 242 -4.23 6.77 18.50
N ASP A 243 -4.64 7.83 19.23
CA ASP A 243 -5.60 7.92 20.35
C ASP A 243 -6.98 7.24 20.24
N ARG A 244 -7.29 6.51 19.16
CA ARG A 244 -8.57 5.83 18.93
C ARG A 244 -8.46 4.41 18.36
N GLU A 245 -7.27 3.92 18.05
CA GLU A 245 -7.12 2.55 17.53
C GLU A 245 -7.17 1.52 18.66
N ARG A 246 -7.89 0.41 18.42
CA ARG A 246 -7.97 -0.73 19.37
C ARG A 246 -6.67 -1.53 19.43
N GLU A 247 -5.88 -1.48 18.35
CA GLU A 247 -4.64 -2.19 18.15
C GLU A 247 -3.72 -1.40 17.21
N ARG A 248 -2.39 -1.61 17.27
CA ARG A 248 -1.44 -0.99 16.33
C ARG A 248 -1.51 -1.70 14.98
N TYR A 249 -1.90 -0.99 13.94
CA TYR A 249 -1.82 -1.43 12.56
C TYR A 249 -0.67 -0.69 11.89
N SER A 250 0.26 -1.39 11.23
CA SER A 250 1.18 -0.70 10.32
C SER A 250 1.56 -1.55 9.13
N LYS A 251 1.45 -0.95 7.96
CA LYS A 251 1.97 -1.50 6.69
C LYS A 251 3.47 -1.31 6.52
N HIS A 252 4.14 -0.62 7.44
CA HIS A 252 5.60 -0.49 7.48
C HIS A 252 6.13 -0.67 8.90
N ILE A 253 7.12 -1.55 9.08
CA ILE A 253 7.82 -1.72 10.36
C ILE A 253 9.33 -1.86 10.14
N SER A 254 10.10 -1.43 11.13
CA SER A 254 11.55 -1.62 11.19
C SER A 254 11.92 -2.53 12.35
N ARG A 255 12.87 -3.45 12.15
CA ARG A 255 13.41 -4.31 13.20
C ARG A 255 14.89 -4.54 12.98
N ALA A 256 15.64 -4.63 14.06
CA ALA A 256 17.06 -5.00 14.04
C ALA A 256 17.18 -6.46 14.49
N PHE A 257 17.87 -7.27 13.71
CA PHE A 257 18.01 -8.71 13.94
C PHE A 257 19.46 -9.11 14.17
N THR A 258 19.62 -10.18 14.93
CA THR A 258 20.89 -10.91 15.08
C THR A 258 20.67 -12.33 14.57
N ARG A 259 21.70 -13.17 14.60
CA ARG A 259 21.58 -14.57 14.20
C ARG A 259 20.41 -15.27 14.90
N GLY A 260 19.49 -15.85 14.14
CA GLY A 260 18.31 -16.51 14.69
C GLY A 260 17.23 -16.84 13.66
N THR A 261 16.15 -17.45 14.14
CA THR A 261 14.94 -17.74 13.36
C THR A 261 13.82 -16.81 13.81
N TYR A 262 13.17 -16.18 12.85
CA TYR A 262 12.10 -15.23 13.08
C TYR A 262 10.90 -15.54 12.20
N TYR A 263 9.76 -15.02 12.61
CA TYR A 263 8.49 -15.17 11.91
C TYR A 263 7.89 -13.80 11.69
N LEU A 264 7.33 -13.57 10.51
CA LEU A 264 6.58 -12.36 10.17
C LEU A 264 5.12 -12.78 9.94
N GLU A 265 4.22 -12.19 10.68
CA GLU A 265 2.77 -12.24 10.45
C GLU A 265 2.39 -11.02 9.61
N VAL A 266 1.67 -11.26 8.52
CA VAL A 266 1.13 -10.27 7.61
C VAL A 266 -0.39 -10.37 7.67
N ASN A 267 -1.02 -9.31 8.16
CA ASN A 267 -2.47 -9.12 8.07
C ASN A 267 -2.72 -8.09 6.98
N ALA A 268 -2.78 -8.55 5.72
CA ALA A 268 -2.93 -7.66 4.58
C ALA A 268 -4.37 -7.15 4.43
N ASN A 269 -5.39 -8.01 4.63
CA ASN A 269 -6.80 -7.70 4.38
C ASN A 269 -7.08 -7.18 2.95
N HIS A 270 -6.30 -7.68 2.00
CA HIS A 270 -6.33 -7.30 0.58
C HIS A 270 -6.25 -8.54 -0.31
N PRO A 271 -6.93 -8.53 -1.47
CA PRO A 271 -6.92 -9.66 -2.39
C PRO A 271 -5.56 -9.87 -3.05
N ASP A 272 -4.69 -8.86 -3.01
CA ASP A 272 -3.29 -8.93 -3.39
C ASP A 272 -2.45 -7.95 -2.57
N TYR A 273 -1.19 -8.29 -2.37
CA TYR A 273 -0.18 -7.40 -1.81
C TYR A 273 1.22 -7.76 -2.30
N ILE A 274 2.16 -6.81 -2.17
CA ILE A 274 3.59 -7.08 -2.30
C ILE A 274 4.25 -6.82 -0.96
N LEU A 275 4.81 -7.85 -0.35
CA LEU A 275 5.68 -7.71 0.82
C LEU A 275 7.10 -7.41 0.35
N ARG A 276 7.58 -6.21 0.65
CA ARG A 276 8.94 -5.77 0.39
C ARG A 276 9.77 -5.86 1.65
N THR A 277 10.98 -6.39 1.51
CA THR A 277 11.97 -6.41 2.58
C THR A 277 13.25 -5.73 2.13
N ARG A 278 13.71 -4.73 2.89
CA ARG A 278 15.00 -4.07 2.64
C ARG A 278 15.95 -4.39 3.77
N VAL A 279 17.10 -4.98 3.44
CA VAL A 279 18.15 -5.33 4.39
C VAL A 279 19.25 -4.27 4.35
N LEU A 280 19.61 -3.75 5.51
CA LEU A 280 20.60 -2.70 5.71
C LEU A 280 21.54 -3.11 6.87
N PRO A 281 22.80 -2.66 6.90
CA PRO A 281 23.59 -2.73 8.12
C PRO A 281 22.97 -1.86 9.22
N VAL A 282 23.22 -2.20 10.49
CA VAL A 282 22.77 -1.36 11.61
C VAL A 282 23.67 -0.12 11.72
N PRO A 283 23.13 1.10 11.94
CA PRO A 283 23.93 2.30 12.15
C PRO A 283 24.81 2.20 13.42
N PRO A 284 25.91 2.98 13.52
CA PRO A 284 26.31 4.07 12.63
C PRO A 284 26.92 3.59 11.30
N TYR A 285 26.67 4.36 10.23
CA TYR A 285 27.22 4.08 8.89
C TYR A 285 28.57 4.79 8.69
N ASN A 286 29.57 4.06 8.22
CA ASN A 286 30.85 4.64 7.80
C ASN A 286 30.75 5.31 6.42
N GLU A 287 29.86 4.81 5.56
CA GLU A 287 29.59 5.37 4.24
C GLU A 287 28.37 6.29 4.30
N PRO A 288 28.52 7.61 4.06
CA PRO A 288 27.39 8.56 4.12
C PRO A 288 26.25 8.20 3.17
N ALA A 289 26.54 7.58 2.03
CA ALA A 289 25.54 7.14 1.06
C ALA A 289 24.56 6.13 1.66
N LEU A 290 25.01 5.24 2.55
CA LEU A 290 24.15 4.28 3.24
C LEU A 290 23.24 4.98 4.26
N ALA A 291 23.72 6.05 4.90
CA ALA A 291 22.90 6.85 5.81
C ALA A 291 21.77 7.56 5.06
N VAL A 292 22.07 8.14 3.89
CA VAL A 292 21.07 8.77 3.03
C VAL A 292 20.07 7.73 2.54
N GLU A 293 20.54 6.59 2.02
CA GLU A 293 19.66 5.51 1.57
C GLU A 293 18.74 5.04 2.71
N ALA A 294 19.28 4.66 3.87
CA ALA A 294 18.46 4.24 5.01
C ALA A 294 17.41 5.31 5.39
N GLY A 295 17.81 6.59 5.44
CA GLY A 295 16.95 7.71 5.80
C GLY A 295 15.81 7.97 4.81
N ILE A 296 16.09 8.02 3.50
CA ILE A 296 15.04 8.33 2.50
C ILE A 296 14.01 7.21 2.37
N HIS A 297 14.43 5.97 2.55
CA HIS A 297 13.55 4.80 2.58
C HIS A 297 12.65 4.84 3.80
N TYR A 298 13.25 5.04 4.98
CA TYR A 298 12.51 5.10 6.23
C TYR A 298 11.48 6.23 6.21
N ILE A 299 11.89 7.47 5.89
CA ILE A 299 10.98 8.62 5.99
C ILE A 299 9.82 8.54 5.00
N MET A 300 10.04 8.00 3.79
CA MET A 300 8.97 7.82 2.81
C MET A 300 7.98 6.74 3.24
N ASN A 301 8.49 5.58 3.66
CA ASN A 301 7.65 4.44 4.01
C ASN A 301 6.87 4.68 5.31
N VAL A 302 7.47 5.35 6.30
CA VAL A 302 6.76 5.79 7.52
C VAL A 302 5.72 6.84 7.17
N GLY A 303 6.02 7.77 6.26
CA GLY A 303 5.07 8.77 5.78
C GLY A 303 3.83 8.15 5.12
N ASP A 304 4.02 7.21 4.19
CA ASP A 304 2.90 6.46 3.58
C ASP A 304 2.14 5.62 4.62
N ALA A 305 2.84 4.89 5.49
CA ALA A 305 2.21 4.09 6.53
C ALA A 305 1.38 4.93 7.50
N TRP A 306 1.81 6.16 7.80
CA TRP A 306 1.05 7.11 8.60
C TRP A 306 -0.31 7.43 7.96
N PHE A 307 -0.38 7.58 6.63
CA PHE A 307 -1.67 7.82 5.96
C PHE A 307 -2.58 6.61 5.94
N ALA A 308 -2.03 5.40 5.99
CA ALA A 308 -2.80 4.17 6.14
C ALA A 308 -3.34 3.94 7.57
N GLN A 309 -3.07 4.84 8.52
CA GLN A 309 -3.40 4.68 9.94
C GLN A 309 -4.08 5.92 10.54
N VAL A 310 -3.47 7.09 10.37
CA VAL A 310 -3.53 8.12 11.41
C VAL A 310 -4.50 9.28 11.21
N PRO A 311 -5.01 9.69 10.03
CA PRO A 311 -5.89 10.85 10.06
C PRO A 311 -7.27 10.52 10.68
N ARG A 312 -7.39 10.57 12.02
CA ARG A 312 -8.58 10.33 12.88
C ARG A 312 -9.75 9.64 12.15
N ALA A 313 -9.88 8.32 12.31
CA ALA A 313 -10.70 7.48 11.40
C ALA A 313 -10.16 7.54 9.95
N GLY A 314 -8.83 7.44 9.84
CA GLY A 314 -8.10 7.52 8.58
C GLY A 314 -8.08 6.19 7.84
N ASN A 315 -8.18 5.11 8.59
CA ASN A 315 -8.46 3.76 8.13
C ASN A 315 -9.90 3.34 8.49
N ILE A 316 -10.41 2.39 7.71
CA ILE A 316 -11.63 1.63 7.96
C ILE A 316 -11.26 0.15 8.13
N PHE A 317 -11.99 -0.55 9.01
CA PHE A 317 -11.77 -1.98 9.21
C PHE A 317 -12.42 -2.83 8.11
N ILE A 318 -13.50 -2.31 7.53
CA ILE A 318 -14.26 -2.93 6.45
C ILE A 318 -14.50 -1.90 5.36
N ARG A 319 -14.41 -2.30 4.09
CA ARG A 319 -14.56 -1.41 2.92
C ARG A 319 -15.98 -0.86 2.77
N SER A 320 -16.97 -1.48 3.40
CA SER A 320 -18.35 -0.96 3.44
C SER A 320 -18.54 0.26 4.34
N ASP A 321 -17.54 0.62 5.16
CA ASP A 321 -17.60 1.81 6.01
C ASP A 321 -17.21 3.08 5.24
N ASN A 322 -17.81 4.21 5.64
CA ASN A 322 -17.46 5.50 5.06
C ASN A 322 -16.15 6.03 5.65
N ILE A 323 -15.22 6.42 4.78
CA ILE A 323 -14.02 7.16 5.18
C ILE A 323 -14.43 8.61 5.50
N HIS A 324 -13.91 9.14 6.60
CA HIS A 324 -14.12 10.55 6.93
C HIS A 324 -13.36 11.44 5.94
N ASP A 325 -13.96 12.57 5.52
CA ASP A 325 -13.26 13.61 4.71
C ASP A 325 -11.90 14.07 5.29
N THR A 326 -11.74 13.98 6.61
CA THR A 326 -10.47 14.18 7.32
C THR A 326 -9.39 13.20 6.83
N GLY A 327 -9.78 11.93 6.71
CA GLY A 327 -8.93 10.82 6.29
C GLY A 327 -8.46 10.94 4.85
N THR A 328 -9.25 11.58 3.99
CA THR A 328 -8.95 11.71 2.55
C THR A 328 -8.19 12.99 2.19
N ARG A 329 -8.37 14.09 2.94
CA ARG A 329 -7.80 15.41 2.58
C ARG A 329 -6.63 15.89 3.42
N CYS A 330 -6.40 15.29 4.59
CA CYS A 330 -5.29 15.69 5.46
C CYS A 330 -3.96 15.38 4.78
N THR A 331 -3.08 16.37 4.56
CA THR A 331 -1.75 16.12 4.02
C THR A 331 -0.68 16.00 5.08
N ALA A 332 -0.79 16.59 6.28
CA ALA A 332 0.19 16.47 7.39
C ALA A 332 1.68 16.77 7.03
N CYS A 333 2.38 17.54 7.86
CA CYS A 333 3.72 18.05 7.49
C CYS A 333 4.77 16.94 7.37
N HIS A 334 5.01 16.18 8.44
CA HIS A 334 6.07 15.16 8.46
C HIS A 334 5.80 13.98 7.53
N ALA A 335 4.55 13.54 7.42
CA ALA A 335 4.18 12.36 6.65
C ALA A 335 4.09 12.63 5.14
N SER A 336 3.77 13.87 4.71
CA SER A 336 3.78 14.25 3.29
C SER A 336 4.98 15.11 2.91
N SER A 337 4.95 16.39 3.29
CA SER A 337 5.88 17.40 2.79
C SER A 337 7.33 17.01 3.03
N PHE A 338 7.71 16.72 4.28
CA PHE A 338 9.11 16.49 4.64
C PHE A 338 9.64 15.20 4.01
N ALA A 339 8.84 14.13 4.01
CA ALA A 339 9.21 12.87 3.36
C ALA A 339 9.43 13.04 1.86
N THR A 340 8.54 13.78 1.19
CA THR A 340 8.56 14.02 -0.25
C THR A 340 9.69 14.96 -0.66
N GLU A 341 9.86 16.07 0.07
CA GLU A 341 10.95 17.02 -0.14
C GLU A 341 12.31 16.35 0.08
N ALA A 342 12.48 15.54 1.12
CA ALA A 342 13.70 14.79 1.35
C ALA A 342 14.03 13.85 0.18
N ASN A 343 13.03 13.18 -0.39
CA ASN A 343 13.21 12.30 -1.54
C ASN A 343 13.53 13.07 -2.83
N LEU A 344 12.90 14.22 -3.08
CA LEU A 344 13.24 15.11 -4.19
C LEU A 344 14.65 15.69 -4.05
N ALA A 345 15.03 16.12 -2.85
CA ALA A 345 16.37 16.61 -2.56
C ALA A 345 17.43 15.52 -2.79
N ALA A 346 17.19 14.30 -2.32
CA ALA A 346 18.08 13.16 -2.58
C ALA A 346 18.13 12.82 -4.09
N HIS A 347 16.99 12.90 -4.78
CA HIS A 347 16.90 12.67 -6.22
C HIS A 347 17.80 13.60 -7.03
N ARG A 348 17.77 14.91 -6.72
CA ARG A 348 18.66 15.91 -7.32
C ARG A 348 20.14 15.62 -7.10
N ASN A 349 20.46 14.91 -6.03
CA ASN A 349 21.83 14.52 -5.67
C ASN A 349 22.19 13.10 -6.15
N GLY A 350 21.42 12.53 -7.08
CA GLY A 350 21.74 11.26 -7.75
C GLY A 350 21.20 10.01 -7.06
N TYR A 351 20.42 10.13 -5.99
CA TYR A 351 19.78 8.98 -5.34
C TYR A 351 18.47 8.63 -6.07
N PRO A 352 18.21 7.34 -6.40
CA PRO A 352 16.96 6.96 -7.01
C PRO A 352 15.79 7.05 -6.03
N ILE A 353 14.63 7.52 -6.49
CA ILE A 353 13.36 7.33 -5.78
C ILE A 353 12.98 5.85 -5.88
N ARG A 354 13.05 5.14 -4.76
CA ARG A 354 12.88 3.68 -4.72
C ARG A 354 11.48 3.28 -4.31
N SER A 355 10.91 3.90 -3.27
CA SER A 355 9.52 3.69 -2.83
C SER A 355 8.55 4.43 -3.74
N LYS A 356 8.50 4.05 -5.02
CA LYS A 356 7.78 4.79 -6.07
C LYS A 356 6.28 4.82 -5.84
N SER A 357 5.70 3.72 -5.37
CA SER A 357 4.27 3.59 -5.02
C SER A 357 3.89 4.59 -3.94
N ASP A 358 4.63 4.61 -2.85
CA ASP A 358 4.45 5.52 -1.71
C ASP A 358 4.66 6.97 -2.12
N PHE A 359 5.76 7.25 -2.82
CA PHE A 359 6.09 8.60 -3.28
C PHE A 359 5.00 9.15 -4.21
N GLN A 360 4.54 8.35 -5.18
CA GLN A 360 3.43 8.74 -6.06
C GLN A 360 2.14 8.99 -5.27
N TYR A 361 1.82 8.12 -4.30
CA TYR A 361 0.63 8.29 -3.47
C TYR A 361 0.65 9.60 -2.69
N VAL A 362 1.78 9.93 -2.06
CA VAL A 362 1.91 11.18 -1.30
C VAL A 362 1.81 12.40 -2.22
N ILE A 363 2.39 12.35 -3.42
CA ILE A 363 2.23 13.38 -4.45
C ILE A 363 0.76 13.54 -4.86
N ASP A 364 0.06 12.44 -5.14
CA ASP A 364 -1.35 12.47 -5.49
C ASP A 364 -2.20 13.05 -4.36
N ARG A 365 -1.84 12.74 -3.11
CA ARG A 365 -2.49 13.28 -1.91
C ARG A 365 -2.29 14.79 -1.81
N ILE A 366 -1.06 15.28 -2.02
CA ILE A 366 -0.75 16.71 -2.10
C ILE A 366 -1.60 17.37 -3.20
N ALA A 367 -1.61 16.82 -4.40
CA ALA A 367 -2.36 17.36 -5.54
C ALA A 367 -3.89 17.42 -5.29
N ASN A 368 -4.44 16.44 -4.58
CA ASN A 368 -5.88 16.32 -4.31
C ASN A 368 -6.35 17.02 -3.03
N SER A 369 -5.44 17.54 -2.21
CA SER A 369 -5.77 18.14 -0.91
C SER A 369 -6.42 19.53 -1.00
N MET A 370 -6.20 20.25 -2.10
CA MET A 370 -6.70 21.61 -2.30
C MET A 370 -8.20 21.63 -2.55
N THR A 371 -8.94 22.25 -1.64
CA THR A 371 -10.40 22.34 -1.69
C THR A 371 -10.83 23.79 -1.92
N PRO A 372 -11.70 24.09 -2.90
CA PRO A 372 -12.21 25.44 -3.09
C PRO A 372 -12.85 25.98 -1.81
N LEU A 373 -12.47 27.20 -1.43
CA LEU A 373 -13.20 27.97 -0.44
C LEU A 373 -14.46 28.53 -1.11
N TYR A 374 -15.57 28.57 -0.39
CA TYR A 374 -16.81 29.15 -0.92
C TYR A 374 -16.60 30.64 -1.27
N GLY A 375 -16.90 31.03 -2.52
CA GLY A 375 -16.81 32.40 -3.00
C GLY A 375 -16.32 32.52 -4.45
N ASP A 376 -16.33 33.73 -4.98
CA ASP A 376 -15.90 34.03 -6.36
C ASP A 376 -14.39 34.33 -6.47
N ASP A 377 -13.69 34.39 -5.34
CA ASP A 377 -12.27 34.79 -5.24
C ASP A 377 -11.29 33.71 -5.73
N GLY A 378 -11.80 32.51 -6.06
CA GLY A 378 -10.98 31.39 -6.53
C GLY A 378 -9.99 30.86 -5.48
N LEU A 379 -10.22 31.16 -4.19
CA LEU A 379 -9.36 30.73 -3.10
C LEU A 379 -9.54 29.23 -2.81
N TYR A 380 -8.45 28.59 -2.40
CA TYR A 380 -8.43 27.20 -1.96
C TYR A 380 -7.94 27.13 -0.53
N TRP A 381 -8.50 26.21 0.24
CA TRP A 381 -8.03 25.85 1.57
C TRP A 381 -7.50 24.41 1.56
N GLN A 382 -6.61 24.14 2.50
CA GLN A 382 -6.00 22.84 2.69
C GLN A 382 -5.99 22.49 4.17
N ARG A 383 -6.17 21.21 4.49
CA ARG A 383 -6.01 20.72 5.84
C ARG A 383 -4.56 20.34 6.11
N PHE A 384 -3.84 21.24 6.76
CA PHE A 384 -2.42 21.08 7.08
C PHE A 384 -2.11 21.69 8.45
N ILE A 385 -1.15 21.14 9.19
CA ILE A 385 -0.77 21.60 10.53
C ILE A 385 0.38 22.62 10.39
N ALA A 386 0.13 23.69 9.64
CA ALA A 386 1.05 24.82 9.52
C ALA A 386 0.27 26.10 9.17
N THR A 387 0.98 27.23 9.09
CA THR A 387 0.39 28.45 8.53
C THR A 387 -0.04 28.23 7.08
N PRO A 388 -1.11 28.88 6.59
CA PRO A 388 -1.52 28.76 5.20
C PRO A 388 -0.47 29.19 4.17
N LEU A 389 0.45 30.09 4.55
CA LEU A 389 1.58 30.49 3.70
C LEU A 389 2.52 29.31 3.51
N GLU A 390 3.02 28.74 4.60
CA GLU A 390 3.92 27.60 4.57
C GLU A 390 3.31 26.41 3.83
N ALA A 391 2.07 26.04 4.17
CA ALA A 391 1.39 24.90 3.55
C ALA A 391 1.35 25.02 2.02
N GLN A 392 0.99 26.20 1.51
CA GLN A 392 0.83 26.41 0.07
C GLN A 392 2.14 26.58 -0.67
N GLY A 393 3.12 27.30 -0.09
CA GLY A 393 4.45 27.42 -0.65
C GLY A 393 5.19 26.09 -0.70
N GLU A 394 5.13 25.32 0.38
CA GLU A 394 5.80 24.02 0.48
C GLU A 394 5.18 22.99 -0.45
N GLN A 395 3.87 22.74 -0.35
CA GLN A 395 3.23 21.70 -1.15
C GLN A 395 3.10 22.08 -2.63
N GLY A 396 2.85 23.35 -2.92
CA GLY A 396 2.89 23.85 -4.30
C GLY A 396 4.28 23.70 -4.91
N GLY A 397 5.33 23.97 -4.13
CA GLY A 397 6.73 23.80 -4.53
C GLY A 397 7.08 22.34 -4.78
N ILE A 398 6.70 21.44 -3.87
CA ILE A 398 6.89 19.99 -4.01
C ILE A 398 6.21 19.47 -5.28
N LEU A 399 4.97 19.88 -5.54
CA LEU A 399 4.24 19.44 -6.74
C LEU A 399 4.90 19.97 -8.02
N ALA A 400 5.30 21.24 -8.05
CA ALA A 400 6.03 21.82 -9.18
C ALA A 400 7.37 21.10 -9.43
N ASP A 401 8.09 20.76 -8.36
CA ASP A 401 9.35 20.04 -8.40
C ASP A 401 9.18 18.62 -8.92
N PHE A 402 8.16 17.90 -8.44
CA PHE A 402 7.77 16.59 -8.96
C PHE A 402 7.46 16.63 -10.46
N GLU A 403 6.66 17.60 -10.91
CA GLU A 403 6.29 17.72 -12.32
C GLU A 403 7.49 17.98 -13.23
N ARG A 404 8.46 18.76 -12.74
CA ARG A 404 9.67 19.10 -13.48
C ARG A 404 10.70 17.98 -13.50
N GLU A 405 10.90 17.32 -12.35
CA GLU A 405 12.04 16.41 -12.15
C GLU A 405 11.69 14.94 -12.29
N VAL A 406 10.42 14.57 -12.07
CA VAL A 406 9.99 13.17 -12.02
C VAL A 406 8.98 12.85 -13.12
N SER A 407 7.86 13.57 -13.19
CA SER A 407 6.79 13.24 -14.15
C SER A 407 7.04 13.78 -15.55
N GLY A 408 7.81 14.87 -15.67
CA GLY A 408 8.03 15.59 -16.92
C GLY A 408 6.76 16.24 -17.50
N ARG A 409 5.67 16.31 -16.72
CA ARG A 409 4.36 16.81 -17.16
C ARG A 409 3.84 17.87 -16.21
N GLN A 410 3.74 19.09 -16.74
CA GLN A 410 3.05 20.18 -16.04
C GLN A 410 1.54 19.93 -15.98
N SER A 411 0.93 20.26 -14.85
CA SER A 411 -0.53 20.25 -14.67
C SER A 411 -1.05 21.61 -14.18
N PRO A 412 -2.33 21.92 -14.41
CA PRO A 412 -2.96 23.12 -13.86
C PRO A 412 -3.22 23.02 -12.35
N ILE A 413 -2.87 21.90 -11.69
CA ILE A 413 -3.10 21.72 -10.25
C ILE A 413 -2.18 22.64 -9.45
N VAL A 414 -0.94 22.87 -9.90
CA VAL A 414 0.00 23.80 -9.26
C VAL A 414 -0.58 25.21 -9.14
N GLU A 415 -1.39 25.64 -10.11
CA GLU A 415 -2.03 26.96 -10.11
C GLU A 415 -3.00 27.14 -8.93
N ARG A 416 -3.53 26.06 -8.35
CA ARG A 416 -4.45 26.13 -7.19
C ARG A 416 -3.80 26.66 -5.92
N PHE A 417 -2.46 26.61 -5.83
CA PHE A 417 -1.70 27.19 -4.72
C PHE A 417 -1.45 28.69 -4.88
N GLY A 418 -1.74 29.27 -6.05
CA GLY A 418 -1.46 30.67 -6.37
C GLY A 418 -2.36 31.70 -5.68
N PRO A 419 -3.70 31.57 -5.73
CA PRO A 419 -4.62 32.64 -5.34
C PRO A 419 -4.41 33.16 -3.91
N PHE A 420 -4.22 32.26 -2.94
CA PHE A 420 -3.96 32.66 -1.56
C PHE A 420 -2.59 33.31 -1.39
N LEU A 421 -1.53 32.71 -1.96
CA LEU A 421 -0.18 33.28 -1.90
C LEU A 421 -0.15 34.68 -2.52
N LYS A 422 -0.80 34.87 -3.67
CA LYS A 422 -0.93 36.17 -4.33
C LYS A 422 -1.57 37.19 -3.39
N ALA A 423 -2.75 36.88 -2.85
CA ALA A 423 -3.47 37.77 -1.94
C ALA A 423 -2.66 38.10 -0.67
N ALA A 424 -1.91 37.12 -0.15
CA ALA A 424 -1.13 37.28 1.07
C ALA A 424 0.16 38.11 0.89
N TRP A 425 0.69 38.16 -0.34
CA TRP A 425 1.96 38.82 -0.65
C TRP A 425 1.82 40.10 -1.47
N GLU A 426 0.77 40.30 -2.27
CA GLU A 426 0.67 41.43 -3.23
C GLU A 426 0.80 42.82 -2.58
N SER A 427 0.32 42.99 -1.36
CA SER A 427 0.30 44.28 -0.64
C SER A 427 1.17 44.29 0.62
N ARG A 428 1.82 43.17 0.92
CA ARG A 428 2.61 42.99 2.15
C ARG A 428 3.89 43.83 2.10
N ARG A 429 4.37 44.32 3.25
CA ARG A 429 5.56 45.19 3.33
C ARG A 429 6.71 44.63 4.17
N ASP A 430 6.46 43.58 4.93
CA ASP A 430 7.42 42.94 5.83
C ASP A 430 7.12 41.44 5.92
N LEU A 431 8.09 40.65 6.38
CA LEU A 431 7.91 39.21 6.59
C LEU A 431 6.87 38.95 7.69
N PRO A 432 6.06 37.88 7.60
CA PRO A 432 5.26 37.45 8.74
C PRO A 432 6.16 37.08 9.93
N PRO A 433 5.61 37.06 11.16
CA PRO A 433 6.32 36.45 12.28
C PRO A 433 6.65 34.98 11.99
N ASP A 434 7.66 34.44 12.69
CA ASP A 434 7.99 33.02 12.62
C ASP A 434 6.80 32.15 13.08
N GLU A 435 6.79 30.90 12.63
CA GLU A 435 5.70 29.99 12.93
C GLU A 435 5.63 29.65 14.43
N LEU A 436 4.41 29.57 14.98
CA LEU A 436 4.13 29.23 16.38
C LEU A 436 3.16 28.03 16.50
N ASN A 437 3.21 27.08 15.58
CA ASN A 437 2.32 25.90 15.52
C ASN A 437 2.79 24.70 16.38
N ALA A 438 3.87 24.86 17.15
CA ALA A 438 4.55 23.80 17.92
C ALA A 438 5.11 22.63 17.09
N VAL A 439 5.31 22.82 15.77
CA VAL A 439 6.03 21.87 14.91
C VAL A 439 7.53 22.10 15.03
N ILE A 440 8.30 21.00 15.06
CA ILE A 440 9.77 21.02 15.10
C ILE A 440 10.28 20.16 13.92
N PRO A 441 11.29 20.63 13.15
CA PRO A 441 11.92 21.95 13.26
C PRO A 441 10.96 23.10 12.88
N LEU A 442 11.13 24.27 13.51
CA LEU A 442 10.38 25.48 13.16
C LEU A 442 10.84 25.97 11.79
N ASP A 443 9.91 26.23 10.88
CA ASP A 443 10.25 26.94 9.66
C ASP A 443 10.49 28.43 9.96
N SER A 444 11.53 28.98 9.33
CA SER A 444 11.86 30.39 9.48
C SER A 444 10.97 31.24 8.58
N LYS A 445 10.69 32.48 8.98
CA LYS A 445 9.99 33.43 8.10
C LYS A 445 10.64 33.69 6.74
N PHE A 446 11.94 33.42 6.63
CA PHE A 446 12.65 33.45 5.36
C PHE A 446 12.40 32.20 4.51
N GLY A 447 12.28 31.04 5.16
CA GLY A 447 12.07 29.73 4.54
C GLY A 447 10.74 29.67 3.77
N PHE A 448 9.61 29.87 4.44
CA PHE A 448 8.32 29.88 3.74
C PHE A 448 8.22 31.02 2.71
N ALA A 449 8.78 32.21 2.98
CA ALA A 449 8.74 33.32 2.01
C ALA A 449 9.48 32.96 0.72
N TRP A 450 10.62 32.28 0.83
CA TRP A 450 11.34 31.77 -0.34
C TRP A 450 10.55 30.68 -1.08
N ARG A 451 9.87 29.78 -0.37
CA ARG A 451 9.01 28.75 -0.98
C ARG A 451 7.83 29.38 -1.72
N ASP A 452 7.18 30.36 -1.13
CA ASP A 452 6.08 31.12 -1.75
C ASP A 452 6.55 31.85 -3.01
N TRP A 453 7.72 32.49 -2.95
CA TRP A 453 8.33 33.14 -4.11
C TRP A 453 8.56 32.15 -5.27
N ARG A 454 9.04 30.93 -4.98
CA ARG A 454 9.22 29.89 -6.00
C ARG A 454 7.91 29.49 -6.65
N VAL A 455 6.86 29.25 -5.85
CA VAL A 455 5.54 28.86 -6.37
C VAL A 455 4.92 29.96 -7.22
N LEU A 456 4.94 31.21 -6.74
CA LEU A 456 4.41 32.34 -7.50
C LEU A 456 5.17 32.58 -8.80
N THR A 457 6.50 32.41 -8.79
CA THR A 457 7.33 32.51 -10.00
C THR A 457 6.99 31.41 -11.01
N GLU A 458 6.84 30.17 -10.55
CA GLU A 458 6.45 29.04 -11.39
C GLU A 458 5.06 29.26 -12.02
N ILE A 459 4.08 29.69 -11.22
CA ILE A 459 2.72 29.95 -11.72
C ILE A 459 2.73 31.11 -12.72
N ALA A 460 3.46 32.18 -12.46
CA ALA A 460 3.62 33.29 -13.40
C ALA A 460 4.18 32.83 -14.75
N GLN A 461 5.19 31.94 -14.74
CA GLN A 461 5.78 31.39 -15.97
C GLN A 461 4.79 30.52 -16.74
N ARG A 462 4.00 29.69 -16.04
CA ARG A 462 3.01 28.79 -16.67
C ARG A 462 1.82 29.53 -17.25
N THR A 463 1.32 30.54 -16.55
CA THR A 463 0.04 31.21 -16.87
C THR A 463 0.22 32.49 -17.68
N GLY A 464 1.38 33.15 -17.57
CA GLY A 464 1.60 34.49 -18.10
C GLY A 464 0.85 35.61 -17.34
N ASP A 465 0.22 35.31 -16.20
CA ASP A 465 -0.50 36.32 -15.41
C ASP A 465 0.48 37.19 -14.60
N ALA A 466 0.54 38.47 -14.97
CA ALA A 466 1.42 39.47 -14.38
C ALA A 466 1.18 39.71 -12.88
N ALA A 467 -0.01 39.38 -12.36
CA ALA A 467 -0.32 39.55 -10.94
C ALA A 467 0.51 38.61 -10.06
N TYR A 468 0.81 37.38 -10.52
CA TYR A 468 1.69 36.47 -9.80
C TYR A 468 3.15 36.94 -9.85
N SER A 469 3.61 37.46 -10.99
CA SER A 469 4.94 38.08 -11.11
C SER A 469 5.09 39.26 -10.14
N LEU A 470 4.06 40.09 -10.00
CA LEU A 470 4.07 41.23 -9.08
C LEU A 470 4.16 40.76 -7.61
N ALA A 471 3.40 39.75 -7.22
CA ALA A 471 3.46 39.19 -5.88
C ALA A 471 4.83 38.59 -5.58
N ALA A 472 5.42 37.82 -6.51
CA ALA A 472 6.77 37.28 -6.39
C ALA A 472 7.83 38.39 -6.25
N ALA A 473 7.76 39.43 -7.09
CA ALA A 473 8.66 40.59 -7.00
C ALA A 473 8.54 41.31 -5.65
N ASN A 474 7.35 41.38 -5.08
CA ASN A 474 7.15 41.98 -3.77
C ASN A 474 7.83 41.18 -2.65
N ILE A 475 7.80 39.84 -2.71
CA ILE A 475 8.56 38.98 -1.78
C ILE A 475 10.06 39.26 -1.90
N ALA A 476 10.59 39.28 -3.13
CA ALA A 476 12.01 39.55 -3.36
C ALA A 476 12.44 40.91 -2.78
N ARG A 477 11.60 41.94 -2.93
CA ARG A 477 11.81 43.27 -2.34
C ARG A 477 11.84 43.22 -0.81
N ILE A 478 10.96 42.43 -0.18
CA ILE A 478 10.92 42.27 1.29
C ILE A 478 12.16 41.53 1.80
N LEU A 479 12.62 40.50 1.10
CA LEU A 479 13.80 39.71 1.46
C LEU A 479 15.11 40.49 1.30
N GLY A 480 15.07 41.62 0.60
CA GLY A 480 16.23 42.40 0.18
C GLY A 480 16.85 41.76 -1.05
N GLU A 481 16.90 42.49 -2.16
CA GLU A 481 17.67 42.10 -3.35
C GLU A 481 19.11 41.78 -2.90
N ARG A 482 19.51 40.51 -3.01
CA ARG A 482 20.92 40.12 -2.94
C ARG A 482 21.48 39.98 -4.34
#